data_AF-A0A965AQ46-F1
#
_entry.id   AF-A0A965AQ46-F1
#
_cell.length_a   1.000
_cell.length_b   1.000
_cell.length_c   1.000
_cell.angle_alpha   90.00
_cell.angle_beta   90.00
_cell.angle_gamma   90.00
#
_symmetry.space_group_name_H-M   'P 1'
#
loop_
_entity.id
_entity.type
_entity.pdbx_description
1 polymer ?
#
loop_
_entity_poly.entity_id
_entity_poly.type
_entity_poly.pdbx_seq_one_letter_code
_entity_poly.pdbx_strand_id
1 'polypeptide(L)'
;VVKCVTNDIRVPADAEYVIEGYLDERGHVEPEGPYGEFLGYYGVVKRNPVFHCTAITRRKDALFQTSTISGEHIGWTDTTQLNAIRAEVTVWRALQTAVREPVGVNITTSSGGSFNVRVSLRQRMPGEARNAIAAVMGSLANSKHVFVVDPDIDIFDDAQMDWALATRFQADRDLVVESGFRTLPLDPSLGGKRVGAKAGFDLTLPLGDRALAHTVPRSAISGDKTHDDVEAALTDGAKSFGELMVAVGSRDGREIVRRLEELRRAGRLDRIEDGLYVLVEE
;
A
#
# COMPACT_ATOMS: atom_id res chain seq x y z
N VAL A 1 6.88 1.48 -37.44
CA VAL A 1 6.65 0.04 -37.67
C VAL A 1 7.16 -0.35 -39.05
N VAL A 2 7.61 -1.59 -39.24
CA VAL A 2 8.13 -2.18 -40.50
C VAL A 2 7.50 -3.56 -40.73
N LYS A 3 7.36 -3.99 -42.00
CA LYS A 3 6.85 -5.34 -42.33
C LYS A 3 7.91 -6.40 -42.02
N CYS A 4 7.49 -7.53 -41.45
CA CYS A 4 8.30 -8.74 -41.27
C CYS A 4 8.84 -9.29 -42.61
N VAL A 5 9.89 -10.10 -42.55
CA VAL A 5 10.53 -10.69 -43.73
C VAL A 5 9.70 -11.86 -44.28
N THR A 6 9.16 -12.70 -43.40
CA THR A 6 8.54 -13.99 -43.74
C THR A 6 7.01 -13.96 -43.75
N ASN A 7 6.39 -12.86 -43.31
CA ASN A 7 4.94 -12.71 -43.23
C ASN A 7 4.52 -11.23 -43.29
N ASP A 8 3.20 -10.98 -43.26
CA ASP A 8 2.62 -9.63 -43.38
C ASP A 8 2.46 -8.87 -42.05
N ILE A 9 2.93 -9.41 -40.93
CA ILE A 9 2.87 -8.74 -39.63
C ILE A 9 3.79 -7.52 -39.64
N ARG A 10 3.36 -6.43 -38.98
CA ARG A 10 4.17 -5.23 -38.77
C ARG A 10 4.67 -5.15 -37.34
N VAL A 11 5.96 -4.89 -37.17
CA VAL A 11 6.66 -4.82 -35.87
C VAL A 11 7.26 -3.42 -35.66
N PRO A 12 7.57 -3.00 -34.42
CA PRO A 12 8.32 -1.76 -34.18
C PRO A 12 9.63 -1.75 -34.97
N ALA A 13 9.91 -0.65 -35.67
CA ALA A 13 11.07 -0.57 -36.57
C ALA A 13 12.40 -0.46 -35.83
N ASP A 14 12.32 -0.08 -34.56
CA ASP A 14 13.41 0.14 -33.62
C ASP A 14 13.61 -1.01 -32.62
N ALA A 15 12.87 -2.13 -32.78
CA ALA A 15 13.02 -3.32 -31.95
C ALA A 15 14.46 -3.86 -31.97
N GLU A 16 14.96 -4.30 -30.81
CA GLU A 16 16.30 -4.91 -30.68
C GLU A 16 16.37 -6.26 -31.42
N TYR A 17 15.37 -7.11 -31.19
CA TYR A 17 15.18 -8.42 -31.80
C TYR A 17 13.73 -8.57 -32.28
N VAL A 18 13.57 -9.25 -33.42
CA VAL A 18 12.28 -9.73 -33.93
C VAL A 18 12.43 -11.20 -34.26
N ILE A 19 11.57 -12.03 -33.67
CA ILE A 19 11.51 -13.47 -33.93
C ILE A 19 10.23 -13.73 -34.72
N GLU A 20 10.38 -14.18 -35.96
CA GLU A 20 9.27 -14.46 -36.87
C GLU A 20 9.05 -15.96 -36.99
N GLY A 21 7.79 -16.35 -37.24
CA GLY A 21 7.43 -17.76 -37.31
C GLY A 21 5.93 -17.99 -37.30
N TYR A 22 5.54 -19.21 -36.97
CA TYR A 22 4.14 -19.61 -36.82
C TYR A 22 3.97 -20.59 -35.66
N LEU A 23 2.75 -20.67 -35.12
CA LEU A 23 2.40 -21.66 -34.11
C LEU A 23 1.98 -22.97 -34.80
N ASP A 24 2.36 -24.10 -34.22
CA ASP A 24 1.99 -25.43 -34.69
C ASP A 24 0.46 -25.59 -34.76
N GLU A 25 -0.05 -26.00 -35.93
CA GLU A 25 -1.49 -26.15 -36.19
C GLU A 25 -2.17 -27.22 -35.33
N ARG A 26 -1.37 -28.16 -34.78
CA ARG A 26 -1.87 -29.19 -33.86
C ARG A 26 -2.24 -28.60 -32.50
N GLY A 27 -1.94 -27.32 -32.26
CA GLY A 27 -2.32 -26.60 -31.04
C GLY A 27 -1.44 -27.01 -29.86
N HIS A 28 -2.07 -27.34 -28.72
CA HIS A 28 -1.36 -27.59 -27.45
C HIS A 28 -0.72 -28.98 -27.43
N VAL A 29 0.44 -29.11 -28.08
CA VAL A 29 1.10 -30.41 -28.30
C VAL A 29 2.26 -30.71 -27.36
N GLU A 30 2.99 -29.70 -26.91
CA GLU A 30 4.25 -29.87 -26.19
C GLU A 30 4.10 -29.58 -24.68
N PRO A 31 4.59 -30.45 -23.77
CA PRO A 31 4.72 -30.10 -22.37
C PRO A 31 5.68 -28.93 -22.14
N GLU A 32 5.24 -27.91 -21.41
CA GLU A 32 6.02 -26.73 -21.01
C GLU A 32 5.96 -26.55 -19.48
N GLY A 33 7.07 -26.09 -18.90
CA GLY A 33 7.28 -25.97 -17.46
C GLY A 33 7.95 -27.21 -16.84
N PRO A 34 8.02 -27.29 -15.50
CA PRO A 34 7.56 -26.28 -14.55
C PRO A 34 8.38 -25.00 -14.64
N TYR A 35 7.76 -23.86 -14.35
CA TYR A 35 8.41 -22.55 -14.36
C TYR A 35 8.02 -21.75 -13.12
N GLY A 36 8.91 -20.88 -12.64
CA GLY A 36 8.62 -19.97 -11.52
C GLY A 36 7.64 -18.90 -11.98
N GLU A 37 6.41 -18.96 -11.47
CA GLU A 37 5.33 -18.05 -11.86
C GLU A 37 5.32 -16.79 -10.99
N PHE A 38 4.73 -15.70 -11.51
CA PHE A 38 4.73 -14.39 -10.86
C PHE A 38 4.03 -14.32 -9.49
N LEU A 39 3.35 -15.40 -9.08
CA LEU A 39 2.78 -15.55 -7.74
C LEU A 39 3.75 -16.13 -6.72
N GLY A 40 4.99 -16.47 -7.12
CA GLY A 40 6.02 -17.05 -6.26
C GLY A 40 6.00 -18.57 -6.16
N TYR A 41 5.15 -19.23 -6.94
CA TYR A 41 5.04 -20.69 -6.96
C TYR A 41 5.55 -21.25 -8.28
N TYR A 42 6.03 -22.50 -8.28
CA TYR A 42 6.23 -23.22 -9.52
C TYR A 42 4.88 -23.59 -10.14
N GLY A 43 4.70 -23.18 -11.39
CA GLY A 43 3.58 -23.62 -12.22
C GLY A 43 3.68 -25.10 -12.55
N VAL A 44 2.52 -25.74 -12.69
CA VAL A 44 2.44 -27.12 -13.19
C VAL A 44 2.79 -27.17 -14.67
N VAL A 45 3.25 -28.34 -15.14
CA VAL A 45 3.46 -28.59 -16.57
C VAL A 45 2.12 -28.44 -17.30
N LYS A 46 2.11 -27.66 -18.38
CA LYS A 46 0.94 -27.45 -19.24
C LYS A 46 1.29 -27.82 -20.68
N ARG A 47 0.28 -28.16 -21.49
CA ARG A 47 0.49 -28.34 -22.93
C ARG A 47 0.36 -27.00 -23.63
N ASN A 48 1.40 -26.60 -24.36
CA ASN A 48 1.47 -25.36 -25.11
C ASN A 48 1.76 -25.63 -26.60
N PRO A 49 1.45 -24.67 -27.50
CA PRO A 49 1.83 -24.78 -28.89
C PRO A 49 3.34 -24.59 -29.09
N VAL A 50 3.91 -25.31 -30.05
CA VAL A 50 5.30 -25.11 -30.48
C VAL A 50 5.34 -23.93 -31.45
N PHE A 51 6.23 -22.98 -31.18
CA PHE A 51 6.53 -21.89 -32.09
C PHE A 51 7.66 -22.30 -33.05
N HIS A 52 7.36 -22.34 -34.35
CA HIS A 52 8.31 -22.65 -35.42
C HIS A 52 8.95 -21.36 -35.92
N CYS A 53 10.19 -21.11 -35.52
CA CYS A 53 10.95 -19.92 -35.92
C CYS A 53 11.39 -20.01 -37.38
N THR A 54 10.99 -19.04 -38.21
CA THR A 54 11.34 -18.95 -39.64
C THR A 54 12.41 -17.89 -39.91
N ALA A 55 12.50 -16.85 -39.09
CA ALA A 55 13.54 -15.83 -39.19
C ALA A 55 13.80 -15.15 -37.83
N ILE A 56 15.05 -14.73 -37.62
CA ILE A 56 15.42 -13.81 -36.53
C ILE A 56 16.08 -12.59 -37.19
N THR A 57 15.48 -11.42 -37.00
CA THR A 57 16.08 -10.15 -37.43
C THR A 57 16.43 -9.33 -36.19
N ARG A 58 17.51 -8.55 -36.27
CA ARG A 58 18.02 -7.76 -35.13
C ARG A 58 18.82 -6.56 -35.57
N ARG A 59 18.96 -5.59 -34.66
CA ARG A 59 19.95 -4.50 -34.81
C ARG A 59 21.38 -5.06 -34.80
N LYS A 60 22.32 -4.31 -35.40
CA LYS A 60 23.74 -4.70 -35.46
C LYS A 60 24.33 -4.96 -34.06
N ASP A 61 24.05 -4.05 -33.13
CA ASP A 61 24.53 -4.08 -31.74
C ASP A 61 23.36 -4.28 -30.77
N ALA A 62 22.56 -5.32 -31.04
CA ALA A 62 21.29 -5.53 -30.34
C ALA A 62 21.45 -5.88 -28.86
N LEU A 63 20.54 -5.37 -28.02
CA LEU A 63 20.43 -5.70 -26.60
C LEU A 63 19.35 -6.76 -26.37
N PHE A 64 19.69 -7.80 -25.60
CA PHE A 64 18.71 -8.80 -25.20
C PHE A 64 18.01 -8.36 -23.91
N GLN A 65 16.81 -7.81 -24.05
CA GLN A 65 15.97 -7.44 -22.92
C GLN A 65 15.28 -8.68 -22.35
N THR A 66 15.40 -8.87 -21.03
CA THR A 66 14.68 -9.90 -20.28
C THR A 66 13.98 -9.25 -19.08
N SER A 67 12.98 -9.94 -18.54
CA SER A 67 12.27 -9.55 -17.33
C SER A 67 12.24 -10.71 -16.36
N THR A 68 12.52 -10.42 -15.11
CA THR A 68 12.35 -11.36 -14.01
C THR A 68 10.85 -11.58 -13.77
N ILE A 69 10.45 -12.86 -13.81
CA ILE A 69 9.06 -13.28 -13.65
C ILE A 69 8.77 -13.61 -12.19
N SER A 70 9.63 -14.44 -11.60
CA SER A 70 9.51 -14.95 -10.25
C SER A 70 10.88 -15.02 -9.57
N GLY A 71 10.89 -15.36 -8.29
CA GLY A 71 12.09 -15.48 -7.46
C GLY A 71 11.73 -15.63 -5.99
N GLU A 72 12.74 -15.88 -5.15
CA GLU A 72 12.60 -15.94 -3.70
C GLU A 72 11.96 -14.66 -3.13
N HIS A 73 12.37 -13.51 -3.67
CA HIS A 73 11.86 -12.19 -3.31
C HIS A 73 10.93 -11.67 -4.41
N ILE A 74 9.71 -12.20 -4.48
CA ILE A 74 8.75 -11.87 -5.56
C ILE A 74 8.47 -10.37 -5.71
N GLY A 75 8.56 -9.59 -4.63
CA GLY A 75 8.35 -8.15 -4.67
C GLY A 75 9.44 -7.37 -5.42
N TRP A 76 10.55 -8.01 -5.78
CA TRP A 76 11.67 -7.41 -6.51
C TRP A 76 11.67 -7.78 -8.00
N THR A 77 10.73 -8.58 -8.46
CA THR A 77 10.69 -9.01 -9.86
C THR A 77 10.04 -7.94 -10.73
N ASP A 78 10.54 -7.79 -11.95
CA ASP A 78 10.03 -6.85 -12.95
C ASP A 78 8.53 -7.06 -13.18
N THR A 79 8.09 -8.32 -13.19
CA THR A 79 6.69 -8.67 -13.44
C THR A 79 5.75 -8.17 -12.34
N THR A 80 6.10 -8.30 -11.06
CA THR A 80 5.22 -7.83 -9.98
C THR A 80 5.21 -6.30 -9.89
N GLN A 81 6.35 -5.65 -10.16
CA GLN A 81 6.48 -4.20 -10.24
C GLN A 81 5.61 -3.61 -11.37
N LEU A 82 5.73 -4.16 -12.58
CA LEU A 82 4.94 -3.72 -13.74
C LEU A 82 3.43 -4.00 -13.54
N ASN A 83 3.09 -5.14 -12.94
CA ASN A 83 1.71 -5.47 -12.62
C ASN A 83 1.10 -4.52 -11.58
N ALA A 84 1.86 -4.17 -10.54
CA ALA A 84 1.43 -3.27 -9.48
C ALA A 84 1.06 -1.90 -10.05
N ILE A 85 1.95 -1.26 -10.82
CA ILE A 85 1.71 0.05 -11.44
C ILE A 85 0.44 0.02 -12.31
N ARG A 86 0.29 -1.01 -13.15
CA ARG A 86 -0.93 -1.17 -13.97
C ARG A 86 -2.18 -1.30 -13.10
N ALA A 87 -2.11 -2.11 -12.04
CA ALA A 87 -3.22 -2.34 -11.13
C ALA A 87 -3.60 -1.07 -10.34
N GLU A 88 -2.62 -0.30 -9.87
CA GLU A 88 -2.81 0.99 -9.19
C GLU A 88 -3.57 1.97 -10.07
N VAL A 89 -3.19 2.10 -11.35
CA VAL A 89 -3.88 2.99 -12.30
C VAL A 89 -5.34 2.55 -12.53
N THR A 90 -5.58 1.24 -12.65
CA THR A 90 -6.95 0.70 -12.79
C THR A 90 -7.80 1.00 -11.57
N VAL A 91 -7.26 0.74 -10.37
CA VAL A 91 -7.96 0.97 -9.10
C VAL A 91 -8.20 2.46 -8.88
N TRP A 92 -7.21 3.32 -9.14
CA TRP A 92 -7.34 4.76 -9.02
C TRP A 92 -8.52 5.31 -9.83
N ARG A 93 -8.64 4.89 -11.10
CA ARG A 93 -9.76 5.30 -11.96
C ARG A 93 -11.11 4.85 -11.41
N ALA A 94 -11.19 3.64 -10.88
CA ALA A 94 -12.42 3.13 -10.26
C ALA A 94 -12.80 3.95 -9.02
N LEU A 95 -11.82 4.29 -8.18
CA LEU A 95 -12.04 5.10 -6.98
C LEU A 95 -12.49 6.52 -7.33
N GLN A 96 -11.93 7.15 -8.36
CA GLN A 96 -12.36 8.48 -8.82
C GLN A 96 -13.83 8.54 -9.23
N THR A 97 -14.42 7.39 -9.60
CA THR A 97 -15.86 7.29 -9.91
C THR A 97 -16.69 6.95 -8.66
N ALA A 98 -16.17 6.09 -7.79
CA ALA A 98 -16.92 5.52 -6.68
C ALA A 98 -16.93 6.35 -5.39
N VAL A 99 -15.90 7.16 -5.16
CA VAL A 99 -15.74 7.94 -3.92
C VAL A 99 -15.28 9.37 -4.22
N ARG A 100 -15.57 10.28 -3.28
CA ARG A 100 -15.37 11.72 -3.52
C ARG A 100 -13.93 12.19 -3.36
N GLU A 101 -13.17 11.58 -2.46
CA GLU A 101 -11.81 12.04 -2.12
C GLU A 101 -10.85 10.86 -1.85
N PRO A 102 -10.48 10.11 -2.90
CA PRO A 102 -9.37 9.15 -2.80
C PRO A 102 -8.05 9.90 -2.59
N VAL A 103 -7.19 9.39 -1.71
CA VAL A 103 -5.90 10.00 -1.37
C VAL A 103 -4.74 9.20 -1.97
N GLY A 104 -4.81 7.88 -1.94
CA GLY A 104 -3.73 7.04 -2.46
C GLY A 104 -4.14 5.61 -2.70
N VAL A 105 -3.40 4.93 -3.57
CA VAL A 105 -3.51 3.50 -3.84
C VAL A 105 -2.11 2.92 -3.82
N ASN A 106 -1.96 1.77 -3.17
CA ASN A 106 -0.75 0.97 -3.19
C ASN A 106 -1.13 -0.48 -3.47
N ILE A 107 -0.47 -1.10 -4.44
CA ILE A 107 -0.55 -2.53 -4.68
C ILE A 107 0.77 -3.15 -4.23
N THR A 108 0.72 -3.92 -3.14
CA THR A 108 1.94 -4.56 -2.62
C THR A 108 2.51 -5.54 -3.66
N THR A 109 3.74 -5.30 -4.10
CA THR A 109 4.39 -6.13 -5.14
C THR A 109 4.61 -7.55 -4.66
N SER A 110 4.83 -7.74 -3.36
CA SER A 110 4.85 -9.03 -2.67
C SER A 110 3.53 -9.80 -2.72
N SER A 111 2.46 -9.24 -3.29
CA SER A 111 1.18 -9.93 -3.53
C SER A 111 0.95 -10.25 -5.02
N GLY A 112 2.03 -10.47 -5.78
CA GLY A 112 1.96 -10.74 -7.22
C GLY A 112 1.53 -9.53 -8.06
N GLY A 113 1.64 -8.33 -7.48
CA GLY A 113 1.23 -7.07 -8.13
C GLY A 113 -0.28 -6.96 -8.40
N SER A 114 -1.14 -7.66 -7.64
CA SER A 114 -2.60 -7.50 -7.78
C SER A 114 -3.48 -8.00 -6.63
N PHE A 115 -3.01 -8.91 -5.77
CA PHE A 115 -3.92 -9.60 -4.83
C PHE A 115 -4.27 -8.75 -3.61
N ASN A 116 -3.33 -7.99 -3.06
CA ASN A 116 -3.57 -7.11 -1.92
C ASN A 116 -3.54 -5.65 -2.37
N VAL A 117 -4.66 -4.97 -2.20
CA VAL A 117 -4.86 -3.56 -2.56
C VAL A 117 -5.02 -2.74 -1.29
N ARG A 118 -4.21 -1.69 -1.13
CA ARG A 118 -4.32 -0.71 -0.06
C ARG A 118 -4.83 0.59 -0.63
N VAL A 119 -5.84 1.17 -0.01
CA VAL A 119 -6.49 2.41 -0.43
C VAL A 119 -6.51 3.36 0.75
N SER A 120 -6.01 4.56 0.55
CA SER A 120 -6.22 5.68 1.47
C SER A 120 -7.30 6.60 0.91
N LEU A 121 -8.28 6.97 1.72
CA LEU A 121 -9.31 7.93 1.35
C LEU A 121 -9.69 8.85 2.51
N ARG A 122 -10.20 10.04 2.19
CA ARG A 122 -10.81 10.92 3.19
C ARG A 122 -12.32 10.69 3.20
N GLN A 123 -12.79 9.99 4.22
CA GLN A 123 -14.21 9.71 4.34
C GLN A 123 -14.98 11.00 4.70
N ARG A 124 -15.97 11.34 3.88
CA ARG A 124 -16.89 12.47 4.09
C ARG A 124 -18.30 12.03 4.43
N MET A 125 -18.69 10.82 4.01
CA MET A 125 -20.01 10.23 4.29
C MET A 125 -19.88 8.77 4.76
N PRO A 126 -20.75 8.31 5.67
CA PRO A 126 -20.78 6.91 6.06
C PRO A 126 -20.93 6.00 4.83
N GLY A 127 -20.14 4.93 4.79
CA GLY A 127 -20.21 3.93 3.70
C GLY A 127 -19.31 4.20 2.49
N GLU A 128 -18.63 5.36 2.38
CA GLU A 128 -17.69 5.58 1.27
C GLU A 128 -16.56 4.53 1.22
N ALA A 129 -16.07 4.05 2.36
CA ALA A 129 -15.09 2.97 2.40
C ALA A 129 -15.64 1.66 1.82
N ARG A 130 -16.90 1.32 2.08
CA ARG A 130 -17.57 0.16 1.47
C ARG A 130 -17.77 0.33 -0.04
N ASN A 131 -18.08 1.54 -0.51
CA ASN A 131 -18.15 1.84 -1.95
C ASN A 131 -16.77 1.68 -2.62
N ALA A 132 -15.70 2.15 -1.97
CA ALA A 132 -14.33 1.94 -2.44
C ALA A 132 -14.01 0.45 -2.55
N ILE A 133 -14.31 -0.35 -1.52
CA ILE A 133 -14.12 -1.81 -1.52
C ILE A 133 -14.81 -2.45 -2.73
N ALA A 134 -16.10 -2.15 -2.93
CA ALA A 134 -16.87 -2.70 -4.05
C ALA A 134 -16.29 -2.29 -5.41
N ALA A 135 -15.88 -1.03 -5.56
CA ALA A 135 -15.26 -0.52 -6.78
C ALA A 135 -13.93 -1.21 -7.10
N VAL A 136 -13.08 -1.46 -6.09
CA VAL A 136 -11.82 -2.20 -6.27
C VAL A 136 -12.10 -3.65 -6.66
N MET A 137 -13.01 -4.33 -5.95
CA MET A 137 -13.37 -5.73 -6.24
C MET A 137 -13.90 -5.91 -7.67
N GLY A 138 -14.69 -4.95 -8.17
CA GLY A 138 -15.26 -4.97 -9.51
C GLY A 138 -14.27 -4.55 -10.61
N SER A 139 -13.34 -3.64 -10.34
CA SER A 139 -12.41 -3.11 -11.35
C SER A 139 -11.16 -3.99 -11.55
N LEU A 140 -10.70 -4.68 -10.50
CA LEU A 140 -9.52 -5.52 -10.56
C LEU A 140 -9.89 -6.98 -10.31
N ALA A 141 -10.08 -7.77 -11.37
CA ALA A 141 -10.48 -9.18 -11.28
C ALA A 141 -9.60 -9.99 -10.32
N ASN A 142 -8.29 -9.71 -10.30
CA ASN A 142 -7.31 -10.45 -9.50
C ASN A 142 -7.22 -9.98 -8.03
N SER A 143 -7.90 -8.90 -7.64
CA SER A 143 -7.88 -8.46 -6.23
C SER A 143 -8.49 -9.54 -5.34
N LYS A 144 -7.83 -9.84 -4.23
CA LYS A 144 -8.31 -10.79 -3.23
C LYS A 144 -8.63 -10.10 -1.91
N HIS A 145 -7.78 -9.16 -1.52
CA HIS A 145 -7.95 -8.36 -0.32
C HIS A 145 -7.90 -6.87 -0.66
N VAL A 146 -8.84 -6.10 -0.10
CA VAL A 146 -8.89 -4.65 -0.23
C VAL A 146 -8.89 -4.04 1.16
N PHE A 147 -7.88 -3.25 1.48
CA PHE A 147 -7.75 -2.55 2.76
C PHE A 147 -8.01 -1.07 2.52
N VAL A 148 -8.95 -0.48 3.25
CA VAL A 148 -9.27 0.95 3.14
C VAL A 148 -8.93 1.63 4.46
N VAL A 149 -8.09 2.65 4.42
CA VAL A 149 -7.61 3.38 5.61
C VAL A 149 -7.86 4.88 5.47
N ASP A 150 -7.82 5.58 6.60
CA ASP A 150 -7.78 7.04 6.64
C ASP A 150 -6.45 7.62 6.11
N PRO A 151 -6.37 8.93 5.80
CA PRO A 151 -5.17 9.58 5.26
C PRO A 151 -3.98 9.70 6.21
N ASP A 152 -4.16 9.37 7.49
CA ASP A 152 -3.09 9.41 8.48
C ASP A 152 -2.25 8.12 8.51
N ILE A 153 -2.75 7.05 7.89
CA ILE A 153 -2.03 5.79 7.70
C ILE A 153 -1.21 5.85 6.41
N ASP A 154 0.08 5.60 6.52
CA ASP A 154 0.93 5.40 5.36
C ASP A 154 0.68 4.01 4.74
N ILE A 155 0.03 3.98 3.56
CA ILE A 155 -0.26 2.75 2.83
C ILE A 155 0.98 2.06 2.24
N PHE A 156 2.14 2.73 2.25
CA PHE A 156 3.43 2.15 1.85
C PHE A 156 4.17 1.50 3.03
N ASP A 157 3.72 1.70 4.27
CA ASP A 157 4.34 1.18 5.49
C ASP A 157 3.55 -0.03 6.02
N ASP A 158 4.18 -1.21 5.98
CA ASP A 158 3.58 -2.46 6.44
C ASP A 158 3.25 -2.43 7.94
N ALA A 159 4.05 -1.76 8.78
CA ALA A 159 3.82 -1.68 10.22
C ALA A 159 2.62 -0.81 10.55
N GLN A 160 2.42 0.29 9.82
CA GLN A 160 1.22 1.13 9.99
C GLN A 160 -0.05 0.44 9.50
N MET A 161 0.04 -0.33 8.41
CA MET A 161 -1.09 -1.13 7.93
C MET A 161 -1.49 -2.22 8.92
N ASP A 162 -0.52 -2.89 9.54
CA ASP A 162 -0.77 -3.88 10.60
C ASP A 162 -1.39 -3.22 11.84
N TRP A 163 -0.87 -2.08 12.27
CA TRP A 163 -1.44 -1.29 13.36
C TRP A 163 -2.88 -0.85 13.09
N ALA A 164 -3.18 -0.38 11.87
CA ALA A 164 -4.53 0.01 11.47
C ALA A 164 -5.49 -1.18 11.51
N LEU A 165 -5.07 -2.33 10.98
CA LEU A 165 -5.85 -3.56 11.04
C LEU A 165 -6.11 -4.00 12.48
N ALA A 166 -5.11 -3.93 13.36
CA ALA A 166 -5.26 -4.37 14.75
C ALA A 166 -6.14 -3.44 15.61
N THR A 167 -6.15 -2.14 15.33
CA THR A 167 -6.72 -1.13 16.25
C THR A 167 -7.98 -0.43 15.74
N ARG A 168 -8.27 -0.47 14.43
CA ARG A 168 -9.44 0.21 13.84
C ARG A 168 -10.53 -0.75 13.38
N PHE A 169 -10.18 -2.02 13.17
CA PHE A 169 -11.07 -3.02 12.58
C PHE A 169 -11.87 -3.80 13.62
N GLN A 170 -13.15 -4.01 13.37
CA GLN A 170 -14.01 -4.96 14.07
C GLN A 170 -14.64 -5.91 13.06
N ALA A 171 -14.31 -7.21 13.14
CA ALA A 171 -14.60 -8.16 12.07
C ALA A 171 -16.10 -8.37 11.79
N ASP A 172 -16.97 -8.24 12.78
CA ASP A 172 -18.42 -8.36 12.64
C ASP A 172 -19.03 -7.16 11.90
N ARG A 173 -18.38 -6.00 11.96
CA ARG A 173 -18.86 -4.73 11.41
C ARG A 173 -18.13 -4.31 10.14
N ASP A 174 -16.84 -4.55 10.03
CA ASP A 174 -15.95 -3.90 9.07
C ASP A 174 -15.44 -4.83 7.97
N LEU A 175 -15.71 -6.14 8.09
CA LEU A 175 -15.39 -7.13 7.08
C LEU A 175 -16.49 -7.16 6.00
N VAL A 176 -16.07 -7.10 4.73
CA VAL A 176 -16.93 -7.34 3.57
C VAL A 176 -16.42 -8.59 2.88
N VAL A 177 -17.23 -9.65 2.78
CA VAL A 177 -16.87 -10.87 2.05
C VAL A 177 -17.87 -11.09 0.94
N GLU A 178 -17.36 -11.19 -0.28
CA GLU A 178 -18.18 -11.47 -1.46
C GLU A 178 -17.59 -12.64 -2.24
N SER A 179 -18.47 -13.52 -2.75
CA SER A 179 -18.08 -14.76 -3.41
C SER A 179 -18.58 -14.84 -4.85
N GLY A 180 -18.05 -15.78 -5.63
CA GLY A 180 -18.46 -15.98 -7.03
C GLY A 180 -17.79 -15.01 -8.02
N PHE A 181 -16.80 -14.25 -7.58
CA PHE A 181 -16.04 -13.38 -8.47
C PHE A 181 -15.13 -14.20 -9.37
N ARG A 182 -14.98 -13.77 -10.62
CA ARG A 182 -13.91 -14.26 -11.49
C ARG A 182 -12.57 -13.91 -10.87
N THR A 183 -11.69 -14.90 -10.74
CA THR A 183 -10.35 -14.75 -10.16
C THR A 183 -9.28 -15.21 -11.15
N LEU A 184 -8.01 -15.05 -10.76
CA LEU A 184 -6.87 -15.53 -11.51
C LEU A 184 -6.78 -17.07 -11.37
N PRO A 185 -6.83 -17.86 -12.46
CA PRO A 185 -6.75 -19.32 -12.37
C PRO A 185 -5.44 -19.87 -11.78
N LEU A 186 -4.41 -19.04 -11.70
CA LEU A 186 -3.11 -19.38 -11.13
C LEU A 186 -3.07 -19.24 -9.60
N ASP A 187 -4.09 -18.65 -8.98
CA ASP A 187 -4.18 -18.58 -7.51
C ASP A 187 -4.24 -20.00 -6.92
N PRO A 188 -3.22 -20.42 -6.15
CA PRO A 188 -3.14 -21.79 -5.62
C PRO A 188 -4.27 -22.11 -4.62
N SER A 189 -4.88 -21.10 -4.00
CA SER A 189 -5.96 -21.29 -3.02
C SER A 189 -7.31 -21.65 -3.65
N LEU A 190 -7.46 -21.54 -4.98
CA LEU A 190 -8.73 -21.84 -5.66
C LEU A 190 -8.98 -23.35 -5.85
N GLY A 191 -7.96 -24.19 -5.68
CA GLY A 191 -8.08 -25.63 -5.92
C GLY A 191 -8.58 -25.97 -7.33
N GLY A 192 -8.14 -25.22 -8.34
CA GLY A 192 -8.54 -25.40 -9.75
C GLY A 192 -9.85 -24.72 -10.15
N LYS A 193 -10.57 -24.07 -9.23
CA LYS A 193 -11.76 -23.27 -9.56
C LYS A 193 -11.38 -22.00 -10.33
N ARG A 194 -12.34 -21.47 -11.09
CA ARG A 194 -12.19 -20.20 -11.85
C ARG A 194 -12.84 -18.99 -11.18
N VAL A 195 -13.49 -19.25 -10.05
CA VAL A 195 -14.16 -18.24 -9.22
C VAL A 195 -13.73 -18.40 -7.77
N GLY A 196 -13.69 -17.29 -7.05
CA GLY A 196 -13.27 -17.25 -5.66
C GLY A 196 -14.02 -16.19 -4.86
N ALA A 197 -13.61 -16.05 -3.60
CA ALA A 197 -14.09 -14.99 -2.72
C ALA A 197 -13.06 -13.86 -2.64
N LYS A 198 -13.55 -12.65 -2.39
CA LYS A 198 -12.77 -11.45 -2.12
C LYS A 198 -13.17 -10.92 -0.75
N ALA A 199 -12.21 -10.34 -0.03
CA ALA A 199 -12.47 -9.68 1.24
C ALA A 199 -12.08 -8.20 1.18
N GLY A 200 -12.91 -7.36 1.78
CA GLY A 200 -12.67 -5.95 2.02
C GLY A 200 -12.58 -5.71 3.51
N PHE A 201 -11.62 -4.88 3.91
CA PHE A 201 -11.35 -4.52 5.29
C PHE A 201 -11.49 -3.00 5.39
N ASP A 202 -12.58 -2.56 6.02
CA ASP A 202 -12.78 -1.16 6.35
C ASP A 202 -11.99 -0.83 7.63
N LEU A 203 -10.83 -0.20 7.46
CA LEU A 203 -9.95 0.21 8.56
C LEU A 203 -10.10 1.70 8.86
N THR A 204 -11.15 2.34 8.32
CA THR A 204 -11.44 3.76 8.56
C THR A 204 -12.08 3.94 9.92
N LEU A 205 -11.77 5.06 10.56
CA LEU A 205 -12.39 5.42 11.83
C LEU A 205 -13.82 5.92 11.61
N PRO A 206 -14.78 5.56 12.49
CA PRO A 206 -16.16 6.06 12.40
C PRO A 206 -16.23 7.60 12.34
N LEU A 207 -17.16 8.14 11.55
CA LEU A 207 -17.43 9.58 11.50
C LEU A 207 -18.10 10.05 12.80
N GLY A 208 -17.71 11.23 13.31
CA GLY A 208 -18.28 11.84 14.52
C GLY A 208 -17.22 12.25 15.55
N ASP A 209 -17.68 12.77 16.70
CA ASP A 209 -16.84 13.16 17.82
C ASP A 209 -16.17 11.95 18.47
N ARG A 210 -14.88 12.11 18.82
CA ARG A 210 -14.01 11.01 19.28
C ARG A 210 -13.39 11.36 20.63
N ALA A 211 -13.34 10.36 21.52
CA ALA A 211 -12.79 10.52 22.87
C ALA A 211 -11.25 10.39 22.93
N LEU A 212 -10.60 9.82 21.92
CA LEU A 212 -9.14 9.66 21.85
C LEU A 212 -8.58 10.26 20.57
N ALA A 213 -7.36 10.78 20.63
CA ALA A 213 -6.58 11.11 19.45
C ALA A 213 -6.15 9.80 18.76
N HIS A 214 -6.52 9.64 17.49
CA HIS A 214 -6.27 8.40 16.73
C HIS A 214 -5.35 8.58 15.53
N THR A 215 -4.71 9.74 15.40
CA THR A 215 -3.64 9.92 14.41
C THR A 215 -2.41 9.13 14.84
N VAL A 216 -1.64 8.61 13.87
CA VAL A 216 -0.31 8.06 14.14
C VAL A 216 0.48 9.10 14.95
N PRO A 217 0.89 8.80 16.20
CA PRO A 217 1.62 9.75 17.01
C PRO A 217 2.94 10.07 16.33
N ARG A 218 3.10 11.31 15.88
CA ARG A 218 4.39 11.79 15.41
C ARG A 218 5.16 12.26 16.62
N SER A 219 6.46 11.96 16.69
CA SER A 219 7.34 12.59 17.68
C SER A 219 7.34 14.09 17.42
N ALA A 220 6.48 14.82 18.13
CA ALA A 220 6.30 16.27 18.02
C ALA A 220 7.41 17.06 18.72
N ILE A 221 8.59 16.46 18.88
CA ILE A 221 9.76 17.12 19.48
C ILE A 221 10.62 17.63 18.33
N SER A 222 10.11 18.61 17.60
CA SER A 222 10.87 19.36 16.60
C SER A 222 10.57 20.85 16.77
N GLY A 223 11.63 21.65 16.76
CA GLY A 223 11.56 23.10 16.98
C GLY A 223 12.83 23.61 17.66
N ASP A 224 12.99 24.93 17.63
CA ASP A 224 14.15 25.59 18.23
C ASP A 224 13.90 25.91 19.70
N LYS A 225 14.99 25.91 20.49
CA LYS A 225 14.97 26.40 21.87
C LYS A 225 14.51 27.86 21.87
N THR A 226 13.49 28.16 22.67
CA THR A 226 12.93 29.51 22.83
C THR A 226 13.19 30.11 24.20
N HIS A 227 13.44 29.27 25.22
CA HIS A 227 13.55 29.68 26.62
C HIS A 227 14.73 29.02 27.31
N ASP A 228 15.35 29.72 28.24
CA ASP A 228 16.51 29.18 28.97
C ASP A 228 16.14 28.17 30.05
N ASP A 229 14.93 28.24 30.60
CA ASP A 229 14.43 27.29 31.60
C ASP A 229 12.91 27.04 31.48
N VAL A 230 12.45 26.06 32.26
CA VAL A 230 11.05 25.61 32.27
C VAL A 230 10.09 26.67 32.82
N GLU A 231 10.53 27.47 33.79
CA GLU A 231 9.67 28.47 34.42
C GLU A 231 9.43 29.65 33.48
N ALA A 232 10.50 30.11 32.81
CA ALA A 232 10.39 31.09 31.73
C ALA A 232 9.45 30.58 30.63
N ALA A 233 9.59 29.32 30.22
CA ALA A 233 8.69 28.72 29.25
C ALA A 233 7.22 28.69 29.74
N LEU A 234 6.96 28.34 31.00
CA LEU A 234 5.60 28.30 31.54
C LEU A 234 4.99 29.68 31.82
N THR A 235 5.81 30.73 31.89
CA THR A 235 5.33 32.12 32.01
C THR A 235 4.58 32.55 30.74
N ASP A 236 4.96 32.02 29.57
CA ASP A 236 4.26 32.25 28.31
C ASP A 236 2.91 31.52 28.21
N GLY A 237 2.56 30.69 29.19
CA GLY A 237 1.29 29.96 29.26
C GLY A 237 1.47 28.46 29.46
N ALA A 238 0.33 27.77 29.59
CA ALA A 238 0.31 26.33 29.86
C ALA A 238 0.95 25.52 28.72
N LYS A 239 1.77 24.52 29.07
CA LYS A 239 2.50 23.68 28.09
C LYS A 239 2.47 22.21 28.46
N SER A 240 2.43 21.36 27.45
CA SER A 240 2.65 19.91 27.56
C SER A 240 4.12 19.61 27.82
N PHE A 241 4.43 18.37 28.22
CA PHE A 241 5.82 17.95 28.39
C PHE A 241 6.63 18.05 27.08
N GLY A 242 6.02 17.73 25.94
CA GLY A 242 6.67 17.82 24.62
C GLY A 242 6.98 19.27 24.23
N GLU A 243 6.07 20.20 24.50
CA GLU A 243 6.31 21.63 24.26
C GLU A 243 7.40 22.18 25.17
N LEU A 244 7.47 21.73 26.43
CA LEU A 244 8.59 22.07 27.33
C LEU A 244 9.91 21.51 26.80
N MET A 245 9.92 20.28 26.29
CA MET A 245 11.11 19.67 25.66
C MET A 245 11.64 20.54 24.53
N VAL A 246 10.77 21.00 23.64
CA VAL A 246 11.14 21.90 22.53
C VAL A 246 11.57 23.27 23.07
N ALA A 247 10.78 23.87 23.96
CA ALA A 247 11.00 25.24 24.43
C ALA A 247 12.38 25.42 25.10
N VAL A 248 12.83 24.45 25.89
CA VAL A 248 14.14 24.51 26.58
C VAL A 248 15.27 23.82 25.79
N GLY A 249 14.97 23.22 24.64
CA GLY A 249 15.94 22.47 23.84
C GLY A 249 16.41 21.15 24.49
N SER A 250 15.56 20.56 25.33
CA SER A 250 15.84 19.33 26.06
C SER A 250 15.75 18.10 25.15
N ARG A 251 16.73 17.21 25.25
CA ARG A 251 16.76 15.96 24.47
C ARG A 251 16.11 14.77 25.19
N ASP A 252 16.12 14.76 26.52
CA ASP A 252 15.67 13.62 27.32
C ASP A 252 14.74 13.99 28.48
N GLY A 253 14.57 15.28 28.76
CA GLY A 253 13.57 15.80 29.68
C GLY A 253 13.95 15.73 31.15
N ARG A 254 15.16 15.28 31.49
CA ARG A 254 15.56 15.08 32.89
C ARG A 254 15.60 16.39 33.67
N GLU A 255 16.13 17.45 33.06
CA GLU A 255 16.13 18.81 33.61
C GLU A 255 14.72 19.35 33.80
N ILE A 256 13.80 19.01 32.89
CA ILE A 256 12.41 19.44 32.95
C ILE A 256 11.71 18.78 34.13
N VAL A 257 11.83 17.46 34.27
CA VAL A 257 11.24 16.73 35.39
C VAL A 257 11.73 17.26 36.73
N ARG A 258 13.03 17.52 36.85
CA ARG A 258 13.61 18.10 38.07
C ARG A 258 13.02 19.47 38.38
N ARG A 259 12.94 20.36 37.37
CA ARG A 259 12.44 21.72 37.57
C ARG A 259 10.94 21.74 37.89
N LEU A 260 10.14 20.90 37.24
CA LEU A 260 8.72 20.76 37.55
C LEU A 260 8.50 20.25 38.99
N GLU A 261 9.33 19.32 39.48
CA GLU A 261 9.26 18.86 40.87
C GLU A 261 9.62 19.98 41.87
N GLU A 262 10.63 20.79 41.58
CA GLU A 262 10.98 21.95 42.41
C GLU A 262 9.83 22.97 42.48
N LEU A 263 9.24 23.32 41.33
CA LEU A 263 8.11 24.24 41.25
C LEU A 263 6.88 23.67 41.99
N ARG A 264 6.62 22.36 41.86
CA ARG A 264 5.54 21.66 42.57
C ARG A 264 5.74 21.70 44.08
N ARG A 265 6.94 21.43 44.58
CA ARG A 265 7.26 21.50 46.02
C ARG A 265 7.14 22.90 46.58
N ALA A 266 7.42 23.91 45.76
CA ALA A 266 7.20 25.31 46.11
C ALA A 266 5.72 25.74 46.06
N GLY A 267 4.80 24.86 45.65
CA GLY A 267 3.38 25.20 45.48
C GLY A 267 3.08 26.06 44.25
N ARG A 268 4.03 26.18 43.32
CA ARG A 268 3.99 27.11 42.18
C ARG A 268 3.64 26.43 40.84
N LEU A 269 3.27 25.15 40.86
CA LEU A 269 2.97 24.37 39.66
C LEU A 269 1.68 23.58 39.83
N ASP A 270 0.80 23.67 38.84
CA ASP A 270 -0.40 22.86 38.74
C ASP A 270 -0.54 22.20 37.35
N ARG A 271 -1.55 21.34 37.20
CA ARG A 271 -2.00 20.80 35.91
C ARG A 271 -3.48 21.10 35.67
N ILE A 272 -3.78 21.61 34.49
CA ILE A 272 -5.17 21.83 34.04
C ILE A 272 -5.78 20.57 33.42
N GLU A 273 -7.08 20.61 33.11
CA GLU A 273 -7.90 19.48 32.64
C GLU A 273 -7.30 18.77 31.41
N ASP A 274 -6.64 19.50 30.51
CA ASP A 274 -5.96 18.95 29.33
C ASP A 274 -4.57 18.34 29.63
N GLY A 275 -4.20 18.25 30.91
CA GLY A 275 -2.92 17.70 31.37
C GLY A 275 -1.70 18.58 31.15
N LEU A 276 -1.89 19.84 30.74
CA LEU A 276 -0.83 20.84 30.55
C LEU A 276 -0.32 21.36 31.91
N TYR A 277 0.98 21.65 32.00
CA TYR A 277 1.62 22.28 33.14
C TYR A 277 1.38 23.80 33.11
N VAL A 278 1.08 24.41 34.26
CA VAL A 278 0.90 25.85 34.40
C VAL A 278 1.51 26.35 35.72
N LEU A 279 2.02 27.59 35.73
CA LEU A 279 2.43 28.25 36.96
C LEU A 279 1.20 28.75 37.71
N VAL A 280 1.20 28.58 39.02
CA VAL A 280 0.17 29.14 39.91
C VAL A 280 0.68 30.50 40.40
N GLU A 281 -0.08 31.56 40.17
CA GLU A 281 0.20 32.88 40.76
C GLU A 281 -0.09 32.84 42.28
N GLU A 282 0.70 33.58 43.07
CA GLU A 282 0.46 33.77 44.51
C GLU A 282 -0.84 34.54 44.80
#